data_AF-A0A0F9MSR5-F1
#
_entry.id   AF-A0A0F9MSR5-F1
#
_cell.length_a   1.000
_cell.length_b   1.000
_cell.length_c   1.000
_cell.angle_alpha   90.00
_cell.angle_beta   90.00
_cell.angle_gamma   90.00
#
_symmetry.space_group_name_H-M   'P 1'
#
loop_
_entity.id
_entity.type
_entity.pdbx_description
1 polymer ?
#
loop_
_entity_poly.entity_id
_entity_poly.type
_entity_poly.pdbx_seq_one_letter_code
_entity_poly.pdbx_strand_id
1 'polypeptide(L)' 'MGIKVEHFRNTGYVAQCMDCNWDTTIDDKDTPLEKDVRNAIRRHIRQTGHSVNLEAVSATHYSKTGKMPQK' A
#
# COMPACT_ATOMS: atom_id res chain seq x y z
N MET A 1 4.78 -22.20 -19.92
CA MET A 1 4.05 -21.30 -18.99
C MET A 1 5.02 -20.20 -18.60
N GLY A 2 4.72 -18.94 -18.93
CA GLY A 2 5.60 -17.80 -18.62
C GLY A 2 5.13 -17.08 -17.36
N ILE A 3 6.07 -16.53 -16.60
CA ILE A 3 5.76 -15.46 -15.64
C ILE A 3 6.04 -14.17 -16.39
N LYS A 4 5.02 -13.32 -16.57
CA LYS A 4 5.22 -11.97 -17.07
C LYS A 4 5.38 -11.07 -15.84
N VAL A 5 6.59 -10.58 -15.62
CA VAL A 5 6.83 -9.57 -14.60
C VAL A 5 6.58 -8.23 -15.26
N GLU A 6 5.52 -7.55 -14.83
CA GLU A 6 5.28 -6.17 -15.25
C GLU A 6 5.73 -5.26 -14.12
N HIS A 7 6.87 -4.60 -14.35
CA HIS A 7 7.39 -3.58 -13.45
C HIS A 7 6.57 -2.31 -13.65
N PHE A 8 5.48 -2.17 -12.90
CA PHE A 8 4.85 -0.87 -12.71
C PHE A 8 5.68 -0.10 -11.69
N ARG A 9 6.13 1.11 -12.04
CA ARG A 9 6.74 2.04 -11.07
C ARG A 9 5.64 2.64 -10.20
N ASN A 10 4.97 1.80 -9.43
CA ASN A 10 3.96 2.27 -8.49
C ASN A 10 4.58 2.50 -7.13
N THR A 11 4.62 3.77 -6.73
CA THR A 11 5.06 4.20 -5.41
C THR A 11 3.86 4.02 -4.47
N GLY A 12 3.77 2.86 -3.84
CA GLY A 12 2.85 2.65 -2.73
C GLY A 12 3.36 3.36 -1.48
N TYR A 13 2.46 3.72 -0.58
CA TYR A 13 2.80 4.19 0.75
C TYR A 13 2.24 3.21 1.77
N VAL A 14 3.08 2.78 2.70
CA VAL A 14 2.69 1.94 3.84
C VAL A 14 2.91 2.79 5.08
N ALA A 15 1.86 3.00 5.87
CA ALA A 15 2.00 3.58 7.20
C ALA A 15 1.67 2.54 8.26
N GLN A 16 2.52 2.41 9.27
CA GLN A 16 2.35 1.48 10.38
C GLN A 16 2.58 2.19 11.71
N CYS A 17 1.69 1.96 12.67
CA CYS A 17 1.88 2.44 14.03
C CYS A 17 2.87 1.54 14.77
N MET A 18 3.79 2.14 15.53
CA MET A 18 4.81 1.42 16.31
C MET A 18 4.27 0.94 17.67
N ASP A 19 3.17 1.55 18.14
CA ASP A 19 2.64 1.36 19.49
C ASP A 19 1.33 0.54 19.50
N CYS A 20 0.71 0.32 18.34
CA CYS A 20 -0.51 -0.48 18.22
C CYS A 20 -0.64 -1.14 16.85
N ASN A 21 -1.58 -2.10 16.75
CA ASN A 21 -1.85 -2.83 15.50
C ASN A 21 -2.72 -2.00 14.54
N TRP A 22 -2.15 -0.90 14.06
CA TRP A 22 -2.76 -0.03 13.06
C TRP A 22 -1.83 0.11 11.85
N ASP A 23 -2.38 -0.14 10.67
CA ASP A 23 -1.71 0.04 9.38
C ASP A 23 -2.66 0.65 8.34
N THR A 24 -2.08 1.34 7.35
CA THR A 24 -2.80 1.84 6.18
C THR A 24 -1.90 1.76 4.95
N THR A 25 -2.45 1.30 3.83
CA THR A 25 -1.71 1.14 2.56
C THR A 25 -2.44 1.81 1.40
N ILE A 26 -1.70 2.42 0.47
CA ILE A 26 -2.22 2.86 -0.83
C ILE A 26 -1.93 1.76 -1.85
N ASP A 27 -2.97 1.03 -2.28
CA ASP A 27 -2.93 0.18 -3.49
C ASP A 27 -3.45 1.01 -4.67
N ASP A 28 -2.65 1.10 -5.73
CA ASP A 28 -2.83 2.06 -6.84
C ASP A 28 -4.06 1.81 -7.72
N LYS A 29 -4.82 0.73 -7.48
CA LYS A 29 -5.96 0.40 -8.34
C LYS A 29 -7.12 1.39 -8.24
N ASP A 30 -7.21 2.16 -7.17
CA ASP A 30 -8.29 3.12 -6.92
C ASP A 30 -7.76 4.31 -6.09
N THR A 31 -6.67 4.94 -6.57
CA THR A 31 -5.80 5.91 -5.90
C THR A 31 -6.42 6.65 -4.68
N PRO A 32 -6.33 6.12 -3.44
CA PRO A 32 -6.32 7.02 -2.31
C PRO A 32 -5.06 7.86 -2.45
N LEU A 33 -5.21 9.16 -2.69
CA LEU A 33 -4.06 10.04 -2.90
C LEU A 33 -3.19 10.01 -1.64
N GLU A 34 -1.88 10.22 -1.76
CA GLU A 34 -0.95 10.37 -0.63
C GLU A 34 -1.50 11.23 0.52
N LYS A 35 -2.32 12.24 0.18
CA LYS A 35 -3.07 13.09 1.11
C LYS A 35 -3.95 12.32 2.10
N ASP A 36 -4.60 11.24 1.66
CA ASP A 36 -5.55 10.45 2.43
C ASP A 36 -4.82 9.60 3.47
N VAL A 37 -3.69 8.99 3.10
CA VAL A 37 -2.80 8.34 4.06
C VAL A 37 -2.24 9.34 5.06
N ARG A 38 -1.75 10.50 4.61
CA ARG A 38 -1.28 11.54 5.54
C ARG A 38 -2.37 12.02 6.50
N ASN A 39 -3.61 12.13 6.04
CA ASN A 39 -4.75 12.50 6.88
C ASN A 39 -5.10 11.40 7.89
N ALA A 40 -5.07 10.13 7.46
CA ALA A 40 -5.28 8.98 8.34
C ALA A 40 -4.20 8.92 9.45
N ILE A 41 -2.94 9.09 9.08
CA ILE A 41 -1.81 9.18 10.03
C ILE A 41 -2.02 10.33 11.02
N ARG A 42 -2.30 11.54 10.53
CA ARG A 42 -2.54 12.71 11.40
C ARG A 42 -3.68 12.47 12.38
N ARG A 43 -4.77 11.85 11.92
CA ARG A 43 -5.91 11.52 12.78
C ARG A 43 -5.50 10.50 13.84
N HIS A 44 -4.78 9.45 13.46
CA HIS A 44 -4.30 8.42 14.37
C HIS A 44 -3.39 9.01 15.46
N ILE A 45 -2.36 9.77 15.07
CA ILE A 45 -1.44 10.43 16.02
C ILE A 45 -2.21 11.37 16.95
N ARG A 46 -3.18 12.15 16.45
CA ARG A 46 -3.99 13.04 17.32
C ARG A 46 -4.85 12.29 18.33
N GLN A 47 -5.37 11.12 17.98
CA GLN A 47 -6.27 10.36 18.83
C GLN A 47 -5.53 9.52 19.87
N THR A 48 -4.34 9.03 19.53
CA THR A 48 -3.62 8.05 20.34
C THR A 48 -2.33 8.60 20.96
N GLY A 49 -1.75 9.65 20.37
CA GLY A 49 -0.41 10.11 20.70
C GLY A 49 0.70 9.18 20.21
N HIS A 50 0.38 8.13 19.44
CA HIS A 50 1.34 7.13 19.01
C HIS A 50 2.24 7.61 17.88
N SER A 51 3.38 6.94 17.72
CA SER A 51 4.29 7.15 16.61
C SER A 51 3.89 6.28 15.41
N VAL A 52 3.97 6.85 14.22
CA VAL A 52 3.65 6.15 12.96
C VAL A 52 4.83 6.27 12.02
N ASN A 53 5.31 5.12 11.53
CA ASN A 53 6.29 5.05 10.46
C ASN A 53 5.57 5.12 9.10
N LEU A 54 6.10 5.87 8.14
CA LEU A 54 5.58 5.97 6.78
C LEU A 54 6.70 5.62 5.81
N GLU A 55 6.53 4.54 5.07
CA GLU A 55 7.49 4.04 4.10
C GLU A 55 6.91 4.11 2.69
N ALA A 56 7.69 4.66 1.76
CA ALA A 56 7.39 4.59 0.34
C ALA A 56 7.94 3.27 -0.21
N VAL A 57 7.06 2.42 -0.71
CA VAL A 57 7.41 1.11 -1.25
C VAL A 57 7.20 1.09 -2.76
N SER A 58 8.14 0.50 -3.49
CA SER A 58 7.97 0.24 -4.92
C SER A 58 7.29 -1.12 -5.07
N ALA A 59 6.06 -1.16 -5.57
CA ALA A 59 5.36 -2.42 -5.80
C ALA A 59 5.80 -3.07 -7.12
N THR A 60 6.21 -4.34 -7.11
CA THR A 60 6.43 -5.14 -8.32
C THR A 60 5.32 -6.17 -8.45
N HIS A 61 4.50 -6.08 -9.49
CA HIS A 61 3.42 -7.02 -9.75
C HIS A 61 3.92 -8.23 -10.55
N TYR A 62 3.70 -9.42 -10.01
CA TYR A 62 3.99 -10.69 -10.68
C TYR A 62 2.68 -11.27 -11.23
N SER A 63 2.57 -11.37 -12.56
CA SER A 63 1.40 -11.95 -13.22
C SER A 63 1.78 -13.26 -13.90
N LYS A 64 1.05 -14.33 -13.61
CA LYS A 64 1.21 -15.60 -14.32
C LYS A 64 0.45 -15.51 -15.64
N THR A 65 1.15 -15.44 -16.76
CA THR A 65 0.52 -15.58 -18.09
C THR A 65 0.28 -17.05 -18.37
N GLY A 66 -0.86 -17.54 -17.87
CA GLY A 66 -1.45 -18.81 -18.25
C GLY A 66 -2.95 -18.67 -18.12
N LYS A 67 -3.69 -18.99 -19.18
CA LYS A 67 -5.17 -19.04 -19.17
C LYS A 67 -5.64 -19.70 -17.86
N MET A 68 -6.22 -18.91 -16.97
CA MET A 68 -7.10 -19.45 -15.94
C MET A 68 -8.53 -19.22 -16.45
N PRO A 69 -9.36 -20.26 -16.55
CA PRO A 69 -10.76 -20.09 -16.92
C PRO A 69 -11.42 -19.16 -15.90
N GLN A 70 -12.17 -18.17 -16.40
CA GLN A 70 -13.18 -17.50 -15.59
C GLN A 70 -14.04 -18.59 -14.95
N LYS A 71 -14.15 -18.56 -13.62
CA LYS A 71 -15.13 -19.34 -12.90
C LYS A 71 -16.24 -18.40 -12.46
#